data_AF-A0A0L7L9G1-F1
#
_entry.id   AF-A0A0L7L9G1-F1
#
_cell.length_a   1.000
_cell.length_b   1.000
_cell.length_c   1.000
_cell.angle_alpha   90.00
_cell.angle_beta   90.00
_cell.angle_gamma   90.00
#
_symmetry.space_group_name_H-M   'P 1'
#
loop_
_entity.id
_entity.type
_entity.pdbx_description
1 polymer ?
#
loop_
_entity_poly.entity_id
_entity_poly.type
_entity_poly.pdbx_seq_one_letter_code
_entity_poly.pdbx_strand_id
1 'polypeptide(L)'
;DYLKEAYKKTVKIHTRLPEGGILIFVTGQQEVNYLVRKLRASFPYRKDIDYSKQITKRHTVEREMKRARKARRKAKLKSKELPKINLDDYDMPEDDACRQPLWVLPLYSMLSSAKQAKVFASPPVGARLCVVSTDVAETSLTLPAIKYIVDTGKKKMKVYDHVTGASAWRVVWTSQASAGQRAGRAGRVGAGHAYRLYSSAVFQHECPDHYPPDLCRRPVDDLLLTMKCMGIDKLRLAEKRLEVLGILEPPFNRDRRRDDEEAVSAFPLLPRYGKMLALSHQQNLLPYTIALVSALTVPEVMSGKPDSWPATGHTLLLGDPGVLLRAVGAAEFAHLTSEINLSVSGADATIDPEMAPPDDKQARLLRQLILSGLADQVARKVQLDEVKEGTYHHQFEETSLANSICQTDNNLCLGGFPRLYHLVQQLLIEKPDAILLNAGDNFQGTYCKLKAPVLVANMDTSEEPSLQGKYQPSLVVERKGRKIGIIGLITEDNKVKFTDPGDATKREALALKGKGADIIIVLSHCGLDVDRQLARDYSQYIDVIVGGHTHSLLWNGEVPTGEPVEGPYPVVHEGDAIFLDRAIPEGNIV
;
A
#
# COMPACT_ATOMS: atom_id res chain seq x y z
N ASP A 1 -2.95 -9.86 -24.48
CA ASP A 1 -3.04 -8.40 -24.70
C ASP A 1 -4.46 -8.02 -25.13
N TYR A 2 -5.20 -7.34 -24.25
CA TYR A 2 -6.58 -6.93 -24.50
C TYR A 2 -6.71 -5.77 -25.51
N LEU A 3 -5.66 -4.97 -25.73
CA LEU A 3 -5.70 -3.84 -26.66
C LEU A 3 -5.79 -4.34 -28.11
N LYS A 4 -5.07 -5.42 -28.43
CA LYS A 4 -5.12 -6.08 -29.75
C LYS A 4 -6.51 -6.63 -30.04
N GLU A 5 -7.14 -7.29 -29.06
CA GLU A 5 -8.49 -7.84 -29.22
C GLU A 5 -9.56 -6.74 -29.28
N ALA A 6 -9.41 -5.67 -28.50
CA ALA A 6 -10.28 -4.49 -28.58
C ALA A 6 -10.24 -3.85 -29.97
N TYR A 7 -9.04 -3.70 -30.54
CA TYR A 7 -8.85 -3.24 -31.91
C TYR A 7 -9.58 -4.17 -32.91
N LYS A 8 -9.28 -5.47 -32.90
CA LYS A 8 -9.90 -6.44 -33.83
C LYS A 8 -11.43 -6.43 -33.74
N LYS A 9 -11.98 -6.41 -32.52
CA LYS A 9 -13.43 -6.40 -32.31
C LYS A 9 -14.06 -5.12 -32.85
N THR A 10 -13.40 -3.98 -32.65
CA THR A 10 -13.84 -2.69 -33.19
C THR A 10 -13.87 -2.71 -34.72
N VAL A 11 -12.83 -3.25 -35.36
CA VAL A 11 -12.79 -3.41 -36.82
C VAL A 11 -13.94 -4.29 -37.32
N LYS A 12 -14.21 -5.42 -36.66
CA LYS A 12 -15.34 -6.31 -37.00
C LYS A 12 -16.70 -5.61 -36.82
N ILE A 13 -16.89 -4.84 -35.76
CA ILE A 13 -18.11 -4.06 -35.51
C ILE A 13 -18.30 -2.99 -36.59
N HIS A 14 -17.22 -2.27 -36.96
CA HIS A 14 -17.28 -1.21 -37.97
C HIS A 14 -17.64 -1.74 -39.35
N THR A 15 -17.07 -2.89 -39.74
CA THR A 15 -17.24 -3.49 -41.07
C THR A 15 -18.54 -4.28 -41.24
N ARG A 16 -18.96 -5.05 -40.21
CA ARG A 16 -20.07 -6.02 -40.35
C ARG A 16 -21.40 -5.54 -39.77
N LEU A 17 -21.40 -4.62 -38.80
CA LEU A 17 -22.62 -4.23 -38.07
C LEU A 17 -23.22 -2.91 -38.58
N PRO A 18 -24.56 -2.73 -38.43
CA PRO A 18 -25.25 -1.53 -38.89
C PRO A 18 -24.79 -0.28 -38.15
N GLU A 19 -25.17 0.89 -38.66
CA GLU A 19 -24.72 2.18 -38.11
C GLU A 19 -25.09 2.37 -36.63
N GLY A 20 -24.20 3.03 -35.91
CA GLY A 20 -24.25 3.28 -34.48
C GLY A 20 -22.86 3.59 -33.93
N GLY A 21 -22.78 4.47 -32.94
CA GLY A 21 -21.53 4.83 -32.30
C GLY A 21 -20.92 3.66 -31.52
N ILE A 22 -19.59 3.60 -31.53
CA ILE A 22 -18.80 2.58 -30.83
C ILE A 22 -18.12 3.22 -29.63
N LEU A 23 -18.25 2.63 -28.45
CA LEU A 23 -17.54 3.03 -27.24
C LEU A 23 -16.63 1.90 -26.77
N ILE A 24 -15.35 2.20 -26.57
CA ILE A 24 -14.33 1.23 -26.17
C ILE A 24 -13.79 1.62 -24.79
N PHE A 25 -13.82 0.70 -23.84
CA PHE A 25 -13.25 0.89 -22.50
C PHE A 25 -11.83 0.33 -22.42
N VAL A 26 -10.87 1.19 -22.06
CA VAL A 26 -9.46 0.84 -21.81
C VAL A 26 -9.01 1.43 -20.46
N THR A 27 -7.81 1.08 -19.98
CA THR A 27 -7.44 1.35 -18.59
C THR A 27 -6.76 2.69 -18.36
N GLY A 28 -6.05 3.24 -19.36
CA GLY A 28 -5.25 4.46 -19.18
C GLY A 28 -5.05 5.32 -20.42
N GLN A 29 -4.57 6.55 -20.23
CA GLN A 29 -4.39 7.56 -21.29
C GLN A 29 -3.46 7.09 -22.42
N GLN A 30 -2.36 6.41 -22.09
CA GLN A 30 -1.42 5.92 -23.10
C GLN A 30 -2.10 4.89 -24.02
N GLU A 31 -2.90 4.00 -23.46
CA GLU A 31 -3.68 3.00 -24.20
C GLU A 31 -4.75 3.64 -25.08
N VAL A 32 -5.45 4.66 -24.55
CA VAL A 32 -6.42 5.45 -25.32
C VAL A 32 -5.73 6.04 -26.54
N ASN A 33 -4.62 6.75 -26.34
CA ASN A 33 -3.91 7.41 -27.44
C ASN A 33 -3.32 6.41 -28.45
N TYR A 34 -2.81 5.27 -27.98
CA TYR A 34 -2.34 4.18 -28.83
C TYR A 34 -3.46 3.65 -29.73
N LEU A 35 -4.61 3.30 -29.16
CA LEU A 35 -5.73 2.74 -29.91
C LEU A 35 -6.34 3.77 -30.87
N VAL A 36 -6.44 5.04 -30.45
CA VAL A 36 -6.90 6.15 -31.30
C VAL A 36 -5.99 6.33 -32.52
N ARG A 37 -4.66 6.36 -32.33
CA ARG A 37 -3.71 6.46 -33.45
C ARG A 37 -3.84 5.28 -34.41
N LYS A 38 -3.93 4.07 -33.86
CA LYS A 38 -4.05 2.83 -34.64
C LYS A 38 -5.35 2.80 -35.46
N LEU A 39 -6.49 3.11 -34.85
CA LEU A 39 -7.78 3.14 -35.55
C LEU A 39 -7.85 4.24 -36.62
N ARG A 40 -7.27 5.42 -36.37
CA ARG A 40 -7.19 6.50 -37.35
C ARG A 40 -6.30 6.14 -38.55
N ALA A 41 -5.22 5.39 -38.32
CA ALA A 41 -4.36 4.90 -39.39
C ALA A 41 -5.08 3.88 -40.29
N SER A 42 -5.88 2.99 -39.69
CA SER A 42 -6.63 1.96 -40.42
C SER A 42 -7.85 2.49 -41.16
N PHE A 43 -8.51 3.53 -40.63
CA PHE A 43 -9.70 4.16 -41.22
C PHE A 43 -9.55 5.68 -41.26
N PRO A 44 -8.71 6.23 -42.16
CA PRO A 44 -8.47 7.67 -42.23
C PRO A 44 -9.74 8.41 -42.68
N TYR A 45 -10.07 9.50 -41.98
CA TYR A 45 -11.09 10.46 -42.40
C TYR A 45 -10.42 11.61 -43.15
N ARG A 46 -10.63 11.70 -44.47
CA ARG A 46 -10.18 12.83 -45.31
C ARG A 46 -11.33 13.83 -45.46
N LYS A 47 -11.09 15.10 -45.10
CA LYS A 47 -12.09 16.18 -45.18
C LYS A 47 -12.44 16.57 -46.62
N ASP A 48 -11.60 16.19 -47.57
CA ASP A 48 -11.65 16.65 -48.97
C ASP A 48 -12.58 15.79 -49.85
N ILE A 49 -13.16 14.72 -49.29
CA ILE A 49 -14.04 13.78 -49.99
C ILE A 49 -15.48 13.97 -49.49
N ASP A 50 -16.42 14.22 -50.40
CA ASP A 50 -17.83 14.34 -50.08
C ASP A 50 -18.50 12.95 -49.95
N TYR A 51 -18.63 12.47 -48.71
CA TYR A 51 -19.17 11.14 -48.40
C TYR A 51 -20.71 11.03 -48.55
N SER A 52 -21.42 12.14 -48.81
CA SER A 52 -22.88 12.14 -48.96
C SER A 52 -23.38 11.27 -50.13
N LYS A 53 -22.61 11.19 -51.22
CA LYS A 53 -22.94 10.40 -52.42
C LYS A 53 -22.78 8.88 -52.24
N GLN A 54 -21.99 8.42 -51.27
CA GLN A 54 -21.83 6.99 -50.97
C GLN A 54 -22.99 6.44 -50.15
N ILE A 55 -23.64 7.27 -49.33
CA ILE A 55 -24.78 6.90 -48.47
C ILE A 55 -26.01 6.54 -49.33
N THR A 56 -26.26 7.29 -50.41
CA THR A 56 -27.40 7.04 -51.34
C THR A 56 -27.28 5.70 -52.04
N LYS A 57 -26.07 5.31 -52.50
CA LYS A 57 -25.80 3.97 -53.05
C LYS A 57 -25.96 2.86 -52.01
N ARG A 58 -25.65 3.10 -50.74
CA ARG A 58 -25.82 2.10 -49.67
C ARG A 58 -27.28 1.89 -49.29
N HIS A 59 -28.07 2.97 -49.22
CA HIS A 59 -29.50 2.91 -48.90
C HIS A 59 -30.32 2.16 -49.97
N THR A 60 -29.94 2.25 -51.25
CA THR A 60 -30.56 1.48 -52.34
C THR A 60 -30.20 0.00 -52.24
N VAL A 61 -28.92 -0.34 -52.07
CA VAL A 61 -28.44 -1.74 -51.92
C VAL A 61 -29.01 -2.40 -50.65
N GLU A 62 -29.11 -1.68 -49.54
CA GLU A 62 -29.69 -2.20 -48.29
C GLU A 62 -31.21 -2.42 -48.41
N ARG A 63 -31.92 -1.55 -49.14
CA ARG A 63 -33.35 -1.74 -49.48
C ARG A 63 -33.54 -2.98 -50.37
N GLU A 64 -32.66 -3.20 -51.34
CA GLU A 64 -32.69 -4.38 -52.21
C GLU A 64 -32.36 -5.67 -51.45
N MET A 65 -31.33 -5.67 -50.59
CA MET A 65 -31.02 -6.81 -49.71
C MET A 65 -32.15 -7.12 -48.72
N LYS A 66 -32.81 -6.10 -48.15
CA LYS A 66 -33.99 -6.29 -47.28
C LYS A 66 -35.19 -6.86 -48.05
N ARG A 67 -35.41 -6.43 -49.30
CA ARG A 67 -36.42 -7.01 -50.19
C ARG A 67 -36.10 -8.48 -50.53
N ALA A 68 -34.86 -8.79 -50.88
CA ALA A 68 -34.38 -10.15 -51.14
C ALA A 68 -34.47 -11.06 -49.91
N ARG A 69 -34.13 -10.56 -48.71
CA ARG A 69 -34.31 -11.29 -47.44
C ARG A 69 -35.78 -11.52 -47.09
N LYS A 70 -36.68 -10.55 -47.32
CA LYS A 70 -38.13 -10.75 -47.13
C LYS A 70 -38.71 -11.77 -48.12
N ALA A 71 -38.24 -11.77 -49.37
CA ALA A 71 -38.62 -12.78 -50.37
C ALA A 71 -38.15 -14.18 -49.96
N ARG A 72 -36.88 -14.33 -49.54
CA ARG A 72 -36.34 -15.59 -48.98
C ARG A 72 -37.06 -16.04 -47.71
N ARG A 73 -37.49 -15.12 -46.85
CA ARG A 73 -38.19 -15.43 -45.59
C ARG A 73 -39.65 -15.84 -45.82
N LYS A 74 -40.29 -15.38 -46.90
CA LYS A 74 -41.61 -15.90 -47.34
C LYS A 74 -41.51 -17.32 -47.91
N ALA A 75 -40.37 -17.70 -48.50
CA ALA A 75 -40.16 -19.05 -49.02
C ALA A 75 -39.77 -20.10 -47.96
N LYS A 76 -39.35 -19.68 -46.75
CA LYS A 76 -38.77 -20.57 -45.72
C LYS A 76 -39.65 -20.77 -44.47
N LEU A 77 -40.97 -20.65 -44.62
CA LEU A 77 -41.93 -20.84 -43.53
C LEU A 77 -42.41 -22.30 -43.42
N LYS A 78 -41.48 -23.24 -43.17
CA LYS A 78 -41.77 -24.56 -42.59
C LYS A 78 -40.62 -24.92 -41.64
N SER A 79 -41.00 -25.30 -40.41
CA SER A 79 -40.20 -25.70 -39.24
C SER A 79 -39.16 -24.70 -38.71
N LYS A 80 -39.29 -24.33 -37.44
CA LYS A 80 -38.48 -23.31 -36.74
C LYS A 80 -37.72 -23.98 -35.60
N GLU A 81 -36.41 -24.16 -35.76
CA GLU A 81 -35.45 -24.28 -34.66
C GLU A 81 -34.52 -23.06 -34.69
N LEU A 82 -34.16 -22.55 -33.50
CA LEU A 82 -33.25 -21.42 -33.33
C LEU A 82 -31.84 -21.82 -33.78
N PRO A 83 -31.16 -21.04 -34.65
CA PRO A 83 -29.80 -21.38 -35.06
C PRO A 83 -28.84 -21.18 -33.89
N LYS A 84 -28.10 -22.25 -33.54
CA LYS A 84 -26.91 -22.16 -32.68
C LYS A 84 -25.87 -21.29 -33.38
N ILE A 85 -25.54 -20.15 -32.79
CA ILE A 85 -24.47 -19.28 -33.27
C ILE A 85 -23.16 -19.90 -32.78
N ASN A 86 -22.35 -20.39 -33.71
CA ASN A 86 -21.02 -20.92 -33.42
C ASN A 86 -20.03 -19.75 -33.27
N LEU A 87 -19.19 -19.81 -32.23
CA LEU A 87 -18.30 -18.73 -31.83
C LEU A 87 -16.95 -18.72 -32.59
N ASP A 88 -16.74 -19.69 -33.48
CA ASP A 88 -15.43 -20.03 -34.07
C ASP A 88 -15.22 -19.59 -35.53
N ASP A 89 -16.13 -18.81 -36.13
CA ASP A 89 -15.90 -18.28 -37.48
C ASP A 89 -14.91 -17.09 -37.43
N TYR A 90 -13.62 -17.45 -37.33
CA TYR A 90 -12.47 -16.59 -37.11
C TYR A 90 -11.73 -16.17 -38.39
N ASP A 91 -12.36 -16.21 -39.56
CA ASP A 91 -11.71 -15.71 -40.78
C ASP A 91 -11.89 -14.20 -41.00
N MET A 92 -10.76 -13.56 -41.29
CA MET A 92 -10.69 -12.19 -41.78
C MET A 92 -11.25 -12.16 -43.19
N PRO A 93 -12.27 -11.34 -43.50
CA PRO A 93 -12.71 -11.21 -44.88
C PRO A 93 -11.62 -10.46 -45.66
N GLU A 94 -11.14 -11.06 -46.75
CA GLU A 94 -10.23 -10.46 -47.72
C GLU A 94 -10.92 -9.46 -48.67
N ASP A 95 -12.21 -9.16 -48.46
CA ASP A 95 -12.96 -8.30 -49.37
C ASP A 95 -12.83 -6.80 -49.03
N ASP A 96 -12.22 -6.07 -49.96
CA ASP A 96 -12.06 -4.61 -50.06
C ASP A 96 -13.39 -3.81 -50.19
N ALA A 97 -14.51 -4.37 -49.73
CA ALA A 97 -15.82 -3.73 -49.79
C ALA A 97 -16.13 -3.00 -48.47
N CYS A 98 -16.07 -1.66 -48.53
CA CYS A 98 -16.65 -0.70 -47.59
C CYS A 98 -15.75 -0.09 -46.50
N ARG A 99 -14.80 0.77 -46.90
CA ARG A 99 -14.10 1.68 -45.98
C ARG A 99 -14.94 2.93 -45.68
N GLN A 100 -16.05 2.77 -44.94
CA GLN A 100 -16.66 3.94 -44.28
C GLN A 100 -15.62 4.55 -43.33
N PRO A 101 -15.38 5.87 -43.33
CA PRO A 101 -14.40 6.46 -42.44
C PRO A 101 -14.85 6.37 -40.97
N LEU A 102 -13.87 6.31 -40.07
CA LEU A 102 -14.11 6.22 -38.62
C LEU A 102 -13.69 7.52 -37.94
N TRP A 103 -14.63 8.20 -37.29
CA TRP A 103 -14.36 9.39 -36.50
C TRP A 103 -13.97 8.98 -35.07
N VAL A 104 -12.65 8.82 -34.84
CA VAL A 104 -12.12 8.31 -33.58
C VAL A 104 -11.72 9.45 -32.63
N LEU A 105 -12.27 9.46 -31.42
CA LEU A 105 -12.00 10.47 -30.39
C LEU A 105 -11.51 9.84 -29.07
N PRO A 106 -10.47 10.41 -28.43
CA PRO A 106 -10.06 10.02 -27.07
C PRO A 106 -10.98 10.67 -26.02
N LEU A 107 -11.21 9.97 -24.91
CA LEU A 107 -11.93 10.51 -23.75
C LEU A 107 -11.34 9.99 -22.43
N TYR A 108 -10.71 10.86 -21.66
CA TYR A 108 -10.17 10.58 -20.32
C TYR A 108 -10.18 11.88 -19.50
N SER A 109 -10.05 11.78 -18.18
CA SER A 109 -10.26 12.91 -17.24
C SER A 109 -9.35 14.11 -17.52
N MET A 110 -8.06 13.87 -17.79
CA MET A 110 -7.05 14.91 -18.07
C MET A 110 -7.16 15.55 -19.47
N LEU A 111 -8.15 15.18 -20.27
CA LEU A 111 -8.33 15.78 -21.59
C LEU A 111 -8.90 17.20 -21.45
N SER A 112 -8.38 18.19 -22.18
CA SER A 112 -8.90 19.56 -22.09
C SER A 112 -10.38 19.67 -22.42
N SER A 113 -11.10 20.58 -21.76
CA SER A 113 -12.56 20.74 -21.91
C SER A 113 -12.97 20.94 -23.38
N ALA A 114 -12.20 21.71 -24.14
CA ALA A 114 -12.43 21.91 -25.58
C ALA A 114 -12.32 20.62 -26.42
N LYS A 115 -11.48 19.66 -26.01
CA LYS A 115 -11.35 18.36 -26.68
C LYS A 115 -12.41 17.37 -26.19
N GLN A 116 -12.80 17.41 -24.90
CA GLN A 116 -13.91 16.62 -24.37
C GLN A 116 -15.24 17.03 -25.02
N ALA A 117 -15.46 18.34 -25.24
CA ALA A 117 -16.64 18.88 -25.91
C ALA A 117 -16.87 18.29 -27.31
N LYS A 118 -15.79 17.96 -28.03
CA LYS A 118 -15.86 17.35 -29.38
C LYS A 118 -16.51 15.97 -29.39
N VAL A 119 -16.54 15.28 -28.25
CA VAL A 119 -17.16 13.96 -28.14
C VAL A 119 -18.70 14.05 -28.13
N PHE A 120 -19.25 15.20 -27.73
CA PHE A 120 -20.70 15.46 -27.76
C PHE A 120 -21.19 15.98 -29.11
N ALA A 121 -20.29 16.49 -29.94
CA ALA A 121 -20.63 16.93 -31.28
C ALA A 121 -21.00 15.72 -32.17
N SER A 122 -22.00 15.90 -33.03
CA SER A 122 -22.37 14.89 -34.02
C SER A 122 -21.19 14.59 -34.95
N PRO A 123 -20.96 13.30 -35.30
CA PRO A 123 -19.90 12.95 -36.23
C PRO A 123 -20.17 13.55 -37.63
N PRO A 124 -19.12 13.84 -38.41
CA PRO A 124 -19.28 14.29 -39.79
C PRO A 124 -20.08 13.30 -40.65
N VAL A 125 -20.79 13.80 -41.66
CA VAL A 125 -21.64 12.99 -42.55
C VAL A 125 -20.82 11.89 -43.21
N GLY A 126 -21.31 10.64 -43.12
CA GLY A 126 -20.66 9.46 -43.68
C GLY A 126 -19.58 8.81 -42.80
N ALA A 127 -19.23 9.42 -41.65
CA ALA A 127 -18.31 8.84 -40.68
C ALA A 127 -19.04 8.23 -39.47
N ARG A 128 -18.56 7.07 -39.01
CA ARG A 128 -19.07 6.45 -37.77
C ARG A 128 -18.31 6.99 -36.57
N LEU A 129 -19.03 7.35 -35.49
CA LEU A 129 -18.42 7.79 -34.24
C LEU A 129 -17.77 6.60 -33.51
N CYS A 130 -16.51 6.74 -33.10
CA CYS A 130 -15.81 5.80 -32.23
C CYS A 130 -15.13 6.56 -31.09
N VAL A 131 -15.51 6.27 -29.86
CA VAL A 131 -14.94 6.89 -28.67
C VAL A 131 -14.11 5.86 -27.92
N VAL A 132 -12.84 6.16 -27.69
CA VAL A 132 -11.96 5.34 -26.85
C VAL A 132 -11.84 6.04 -25.50
N SER A 133 -12.32 5.39 -24.45
CA SER A 133 -12.42 6.00 -23.13
C SER A 133 -11.90 5.12 -22.00
N THR A 134 -11.53 5.78 -20.90
CA THR A 134 -11.38 5.14 -19.59
C THR A 134 -12.74 5.05 -18.87
N ASP A 135 -12.73 4.85 -17.55
CA ASP A 135 -13.95 4.77 -16.73
C ASP A 135 -14.77 6.08 -16.70
N VAL A 136 -14.26 7.18 -17.25
CA VAL A 136 -15.01 8.45 -17.33
C VAL A 136 -16.34 8.30 -18.07
N ALA A 137 -16.38 7.42 -19.07
CA ALA A 137 -17.62 7.12 -19.79
C ALA A 137 -18.58 6.17 -19.03
N GLU A 138 -18.14 5.54 -17.93
CA GLU A 138 -18.92 4.57 -17.15
C GLU A 138 -20.01 5.23 -16.31
N THR A 139 -19.76 6.43 -15.76
CA THR A 139 -20.67 7.13 -14.84
C THR A 139 -21.03 8.53 -15.35
N SER A 140 -20.03 9.40 -15.55
CA SER A 140 -20.23 10.86 -15.56
C SER A 140 -20.76 11.47 -16.86
N LEU A 141 -20.66 10.80 -18.01
CA LEU A 141 -21.01 11.43 -19.30
C LEU A 141 -22.07 10.66 -20.11
N THR A 142 -23.03 11.41 -20.65
CA THR A 142 -24.06 10.93 -21.58
C THR A 142 -23.62 11.16 -23.01
N LEU A 143 -22.95 10.17 -23.59
CA LEU A 143 -22.60 10.20 -25.01
C LEU A 143 -23.82 9.87 -25.88
N PRO A 144 -24.27 10.79 -26.75
CA PRO A 144 -25.36 10.52 -27.67
C PRO A 144 -24.94 9.50 -28.73
N ALA A 145 -25.90 8.71 -29.23
CA ALA A 145 -25.73 7.80 -30.36
C ALA A 145 -24.75 6.61 -30.19
N ILE A 146 -24.37 6.23 -28.96
CA ILE A 146 -23.63 4.98 -28.72
C ILE A 146 -24.58 3.78 -28.76
N LYS A 147 -24.21 2.76 -29.56
CA LYS A 147 -24.97 1.52 -29.74
C LYS A 147 -24.12 0.27 -29.48
N TYR A 148 -22.81 0.36 -29.69
CA TYR A 148 -21.89 -0.76 -29.52
C TYR A 148 -20.87 -0.45 -28.44
N ILE A 149 -20.68 -1.40 -27.54
CA ILE A 149 -19.69 -1.29 -26.48
C ILE A 149 -18.67 -2.41 -26.60
N VAL A 150 -17.40 -2.05 -26.48
CA VAL A 150 -16.29 -2.99 -26.40
C VAL A 150 -15.67 -2.82 -25.02
N ASP A 151 -15.90 -3.81 -24.15
CA ASP A 151 -15.42 -3.81 -22.78
C ASP A 151 -14.20 -4.75 -22.65
N THR A 152 -13.04 -4.17 -22.33
CA THR A 152 -11.81 -4.93 -22.06
C THR A 152 -11.86 -5.69 -20.75
N GLY A 153 -12.78 -5.35 -19.84
CA GLY A 153 -12.92 -6.00 -18.54
C GLY A 153 -11.85 -5.62 -17.53
N LYS A 154 -10.95 -4.69 -17.88
CA LYS A 154 -9.89 -4.21 -16.99
C LYS A 154 -10.17 -2.77 -16.57
N LYS A 155 -9.64 -2.40 -15.41
CA LYS A 155 -9.70 -1.07 -14.82
C LYS A 155 -8.39 -0.77 -14.12
N LYS A 156 -7.93 0.49 -14.19
CA LYS A 156 -6.80 0.96 -13.38
C LYS A 156 -7.34 1.47 -12.04
N MET A 157 -6.91 0.85 -10.95
CA MET A 157 -7.37 1.17 -9.59
C MET A 157 -6.17 1.50 -8.71
N LYS A 158 -6.31 2.52 -7.86
CA LYS A 158 -5.35 2.82 -6.80
C LYS A 158 -5.57 1.81 -5.68
N VAL A 159 -4.52 1.04 -5.38
CA VAL A 159 -4.45 0.09 -4.27
C VAL A 159 -3.57 0.72 -3.20
N TYR A 160 -4.08 0.72 -1.97
CA TYR A 160 -3.36 1.19 -0.81
C TYR A 160 -3.00 -0.01 0.06
N ASP A 161 -1.73 -0.12 0.41
CA ASP A 161 -1.25 -1.10 1.36
C ASP A 161 -1.18 -0.46 2.75
N HIS A 162 -1.97 -1.01 3.68
CA HIS A 162 -2.07 -0.51 5.05
C HIS A 162 -0.81 -0.79 5.89
N VAL A 163 0.03 -1.75 5.47
CA VAL A 163 1.27 -2.09 6.17
C VAL A 163 2.40 -1.15 5.76
N THR A 164 2.65 -1.03 4.46
CA THR A 164 3.71 -0.16 3.94
C THR A 164 3.29 1.30 3.84
N GLY A 165 2.00 1.60 3.90
CA GLY A 165 1.49 2.95 3.63
C GLY A 165 1.64 3.37 2.17
N ALA A 166 2.10 2.48 1.29
CA ALA A 166 2.34 2.77 -0.11
C ALA A 166 1.04 2.72 -0.92
N SER A 167 0.96 3.61 -1.91
CA SER A 167 -0.12 3.62 -2.89
C SER A 167 0.43 3.24 -4.26
N ALA A 168 -0.15 2.24 -4.90
CA ALA A 168 0.23 1.83 -6.24
C ALA A 168 -0.99 1.80 -7.17
N TRP A 169 -0.80 2.21 -8.42
CA TRP A 169 -1.79 2.01 -9.47
C TRP A 169 -1.64 0.61 -10.04
N ARG A 170 -2.67 -0.22 -9.91
CA ARG A 170 -2.70 -1.57 -10.50
C ARG A 170 -3.84 -1.72 -11.48
N VAL A 171 -3.59 -2.48 -12.55
CA VAL A 171 -4.64 -2.87 -13.49
C VAL A 171 -5.30 -4.14 -12.95
N VAL A 172 -6.58 -4.05 -12.61
CA VAL A 172 -7.38 -5.12 -12.01
C VAL A 172 -8.57 -5.48 -12.91
N TRP A 173 -9.18 -6.64 -12.68
CA TRP A 173 -10.47 -6.99 -13.29
C TRP A 173 -11.56 -6.06 -12.80
N THR A 174 -12.44 -5.62 -13.72
CA THR A 174 -13.65 -4.82 -13.43
C THR A 174 -14.62 -5.60 -12.54
N SER A 175 -15.45 -4.92 -11.76
CA SER A 175 -16.53 -5.57 -11.02
C SER A 175 -17.69 -5.92 -11.94
N GLN A 176 -18.51 -6.90 -11.55
CA GLN A 176 -19.70 -7.26 -12.30
C GLN A 176 -20.69 -6.08 -12.37
N ALA A 177 -20.82 -5.31 -11.29
CA ALA A 177 -21.60 -4.09 -11.25
C ALA A 177 -21.09 -3.05 -12.28
N SER A 178 -19.78 -2.77 -12.31
CA SER A 178 -19.18 -1.83 -13.28
C SER A 178 -19.32 -2.33 -14.71
N ALA A 179 -19.12 -3.62 -14.98
CA ALA A 179 -19.36 -4.20 -16.30
C ALA A 179 -20.83 -4.10 -16.75
N GLY A 180 -21.77 -4.20 -15.80
CA GLY A 180 -23.20 -3.94 -16.02
C GLY A 180 -23.46 -2.49 -16.39
N GLN A 181 -22.88 -1.53 -15.64
CA GLN A 181 -23.00 -0.10 -15.93
C GLN A 181 -22.39 0.28 -17.29
N ARG A 182 -21.20 -0.25 -17.60
CA ARG A 182 -20.56 -0.11 -18.91
C ARG A 182 -21.49 -0.61 -20.01
N ALA A 183 -22.01 -1.83 -19.91
CA ALA A 183 -22.96 -2.37 -20.90
C ALA A 183 -24.24 -1.52 -21.04
N GLY A 184 -24.75 -0.97 -19.94
CA GLY A 184 -25.91 -0.08 -19.91
C GLY A 184 -25.74 1.20 -20.74
N ARG A 185 -24.50 1.63 -21.04
CA ARG A 185 -24.24 2.80 -21.90
C ARG A 185 -24.69 2.59 -23.34
N ALA A 186 -24.86 1.35 -23.80
CA ALA A 186 -25.31 1.02 -25.16
C ALA A 186 -26.84 1.16 -25.31
N GLY A 187 -27.57 1.10 -24.19
CA GLY A 187 -29.04 0.99 -24.16
C GLY A 187 -29.78 2.31 -24.05
N ARG A 188 -29.10 3.46 -24.12
CA ARG A 188 -29.72 4.77 -23.80
C ARG A 188 -30.64 5.31 -24.88
N VAL A 189 -30.27 5.16 -26.14
CA VAL A 189 -31.03 5.70 -27.30
C VAL A 189 -31.84 4.60 -28.00
N GLY A 190 -31.54 3.33 -27.71
CA GLY A 190 -32.23 2.17 -28.27
C GLY A 190 -31.50 0.87 -27.95
N ALA A 191 -31.92 -0.24 -28.55
CA ALA A 191 -31.29 -1.53 -28.35
C ALA A 191 -29.81 -1.51 -28.81
N GLY A 192 -28.90 -1.72 -27.88
CA GLY A 192 -27.46 -1.78 -28.10
C GLY A 192 -26.86 -3.16 -27.86
N HIS A 193 -25.60 -3.33 -28.24
CA HIS A 193 -24.83 -4.55 -28.01
C HIS A 193 -23.57 -4.25 -27.21
N ALA A 194 -23.33 -5.03 -26.16
CA ALA A 194 -22.10 -5.00 -25.38
C ALA A 194 -21.26 -6.26 -25.68
N TYR A 195 -20.03 -6.05 -26.14
CA TYR A 195 -19.04 -7.08 -26.40
C TYR A 195 -18.00 -7.07 -25.30
N ARG A 196 -18.04 -8.08 -24.44
CA ARG A 196 -17.05 -8.31 -23.40
C ARG A 196 -15.89 -9.13 -23.99
N LEU A 197 -14.65 -8.69 -23.79
CA LEU A 197 -13.45 -9.37 -24.29
C LEU A 197 -12.91 -10.44 -23.34
N TYR A 198 -13.76 -10.93 -22.44
CA TYR A 198 -13.46 -11.93 -21.42
C TYR A 198 -14.60 -12.95 -21.38
N SER A 199 -14.28 -14.19 -20.99
CA SER A 199 -15.25 -15.29 -20.97
C SER A 199 -16.28 -15.13 -19.85
N SER A 200 -17.40 -15.86 -19.97
CA SER A 200 -18.39 -15.95 -18.89
C SER A 200 -17.78 -16.51 -17.59
N ALA A 201 -16.84 -17.45 -17.71
CA ALA A 201 -16.11 -18.00 -16.56
C ALA A 201 -15.29 -16.93 -15.82
N VAL A 202 -14.56 -16.08 -16.56
CA VAL A 202 -13.83 -14.94 -15.96
C VAL A 202 -14.82 -13.97 -15.31
N PHE A 203 -15.95 -13.68 -15.96
CA PHE A 203 -16.97 -12.80 -15.38
C PHE A 203 -17.56 -13.31 -14.06
N GLN A 204 -17.65 -14.63 -13.87
CA GLN A 204 -18.24 -15.22 -12.66
C GLN A 204 -17.21 -15.48 -11.55
N HIS A 205 -15.97 -15.86 -11.90
CA HIS A 205 -14.97 -16.28 -10.93
C HIS A 205 -13.90 -15.23 -10.61
N GLU A 206 -13.56 -14.36 -11.56
CA GLU A 206 -12.47 -13.38 -11.42
C GLU A 206 -12.98 -11.95 -11.15
N CYS A 207 -14.18 -11.62 -11.64
CA CYS A 207 -14.80 -10.33 -11.43
C CYS A 207 -15.61 -10.32 -10.12
N PRO A 208 -15.22 -9.50 -9.12
CA PRO A 208 -16.00 -9.37 -7.90
C PRO A 208 -17.36 -8.72 -8.20
N ASP A 209 -18.40 -9.06 -7.44
CA ASP A 209 -19.72 -8.46 -7.62
C ASP A 209 -19.67 -6.93 -7.49
N HIS A 210 -19.05 -6.47 -6.39
CA HIS A 210 -18.85 -5.07 -6.06
C HIS A 210 -17.42 -4.88 -5.54
N TYR A 211 -16.84 -3.72 -5.80
CA TYR A 211 -15.56 -3.37 -5.19
C TYR A 211 -15.73 -2.93 -3.74
N PRO A 212 -14.69 -3.10 -2.90
CA PRO A 212 -14.69 -2.49 -1.60
C PRO A 212 -14.81 -0.95 -1.74
N PRO A 213 -15.54 -0.30 -0.83
CA PRO A 213 -15.70 1.15 -0.82
C PRO A 213 -14.34 1.87 -0.87
N ASP A 214 -14.35 3.09 -1.40
CA ASP A 214 -13.12 3.88 -1.54
C ASP A 214 -12.41 4.13 -0.21
N LEU A 215 -13.17 4.19 0.89
CA LEU A 215 -12.65 4.32 2.25
C LEU A 215 -11.64 3.22 2.62
N CYS A 216 -11.82 1.99 2.12
CA CYS A 216 -10.92 0.87 2.43
C CYS A 216 -9.60 0.95 1.65
N ARG A 217 -9.53 1.81 0.63
CA ARG A 217 -8.43 1.89 -0.36
C ARG A 217 -7.66 3.22 -0.29
N ARG A 218 -7.89 4.02 0.76
CA ARG A 218 -7.18 5.26 1.03
C ARG A 218 -6.81 5.36 2.51
N PRO A 219 -5.77 6.12 2.88
CA PRO A 219 -5.53 6.48 4.27
C PRO A 219 -6.76 7.20 4.84
N VAL A 220 -7.10 6.88 6.08
CA VAL A 220 -8.28 7.44 6.78
C VAL A 220 -7.89 8.52 7.80
N ASP A 221 -6.66 9.01 7.74
CA ASP A 221 -6.10 9.98 8.70
C ASP A 221 -6.96 11.25 8.79
N ASP A 222 -7.36 11.77 7.62
CA ASP A 222 -8.23 12.95 7.46
C ASP A 222 -9.59 12.75 8.14
N LEU A 223 -10.27 11.64 7.81
CA LEU A 223 -11.57 11.31 8.41
C LEU A 223 -11.45 11.12 9.93
N LEU A 224 -10.38 10.47 10.39
CA LEU A 224 -10.16 10.25 11.81
C LEU A 224 -9.98 11.58 12.55
N LEU A 225 -9.20 12.51 12.01
CA LEU A 225 -8.99 13.82 12.62
C LEU A 225 -10.33 14.57 12.74
N THR A 226 -11.14 14.61 11.67
CA THR A 226 -12.47 15.22 11.72
C THR A 226 -13.36 14.55 12.77
N MET A 227 -13.37 13.21 12.83
CA MET A 227 -14.16 12.47 13.81
C MET A 227 -13.71 12.73 15.25
N LYS A 228 -12.41 12.95 15.48
CA LYS A 228 -11.85 13.30 16.80
C LYS A 228 -12.29 14.71 17.22
N CYS A 229 -12.26 15.68 16.32
CA CYS A 229 -12.79 17.03 16.58
C CYS A 229 -14.30 17.01 16.89
N MET A 230 -15.04 16.02 16.37
CA MET A 230 -16.45 15.79 16.71
C MET A 230 -16.66 15.00 18.02
N GLY A 231 -15.60 14.59 18.71
CA GLY A 231 -15.66 13.85 19.98
C GLY A 231 -15.84 12.32 19.86
N ILE A 232 -15.47 11.71 18.72
CA ILE A 232 -15.62 10.26 18.48
C ILE A 232 -14.29 9.52 18.67
N ASP A 233 -14.17 8.72 19.74
CA ASP A 233 -12.88 8.24 20.29
C ASP A 233 -12.49 6.75 20.00
N LYS A 234 -13.06 6.07 18.99
CA LYS A 234 -13.02 4.59 18.88
C LYS A 234 -12.01 3.94 17.90
N LEU A 235 -11.03 4.63 17.32
CA LEU A 235 -10.29 4.14 16.12
C LEU A 235 -8.76 4.11 16.25
N ARG A 236 -8.17 2.92 16.47
CA ARG A 236 -6.76 2.74 16.90
C ARG A 236 -5.63 2.80 15.85
N LEU A 237 -5.89 2.60 14.54
CA LEU A 237 -4.80 2.44 13.56
C LEU A 237 -4.27 3.78 13.03
N ALA A 238 -5.17 4.68 12.62
CA ALA A 238 -4.81 6.01 12.16
C ALA A 238 -4.41 6.94 13.33
N GLU A 239 -4.79 6.62 14.57
CA GLU A 239 -4.33 7.30 15.79
C GLU A 239 -2.80 7.32 15.85
N LYS A 240 -2.14 6.18 15.60
CA LYS A 240 -0.67 6.10 15.61
C LYS A 240 -0.01 7.01 14.58
N ARG A 241 -0.58 7.18 13.39
CA ARG A 241 0.00 8.04 12.35
C ARG A 241 -0.14 9.51 12.74
N LEU A 242 -1.30 9.89 13.27
CA LEU A 242 -1.53 11.25 13.78
C LEU A 242 -0.68 11.55 15.04
N GLU A 243 -0.40 10.56 15.88
CA GLU A 243 0.54 10.64 17.01
C GLU A 243 1.99 10.82 16.54
N VAL A 244 2.44 10.05 15.53
CA VAL A 244 3.78 10.22 14.92
C VAL A 244 3.93 11.59 14.27
N LEU A 245 2.85 12.08 13.66
CA LEU A 245 2.78 13.45 13.16
C LEU A 245 2.69 14.48 14.29
N GLY A 246 2.60 14.08 15.56
CA GLY A 246 2.49 15.00 16.71
C GLY A 246 1.26 15.89 16.66
N ILE A 247 0.22 15.46 15.93
CA ILE A 247 -1.08 16.15 15.85
C ILE A 247 -1.94 15.71 17.04
N LEU A 248 -1.97 14.40 17.33
CA LEU A 248 -2.63 13.86 18.52
C LEU A 248 -1.60 13.60 19.61
N GLU A 249 -1.90 13.99 20.85
CA GLU A 249 -1.10 13.58 22.01
C GLU A 249 -1.58 12.25 22.61
N PRO A 250 -0.66 11.43 23.19
CA PRO A 250 -1.05 10.25 23.94
C PRO A 250 -1.94 10.65 25.15
N PRO A 251 -2.81 9.75 25.62
CA PRO A 251 -3.93 10.07 26.52
C PRO A 251 -3.57 10.68 27.89
N PHE A 252 -2.28 10.76 28.24
CA PHE A 252 -1.80 11.24 29.53
C PHE A 252 -1.67 12.79 29.62
N ASN A 253 -1.78 13.52 28.50
CA ASN A 253 -1.46 14.96 28.47
C ASN A 253 -2.48 15.82 27.67
N ARG A 254 -3.77 15.47 27.71
CA ARG A 254 -4.86 16.08 26.91
C ARG A 254 -5.15 17.57 27.12
N ASP A 255 -4.53 18.25 28.08
CA ASP A 255 -4.92 19.61 28.48
C ASP A 255 -4.13 20.76 27.83
N ARG A 256 -3.07 20.49 27.05
CA ARG A 256 -2.17 21.58 26.55
C ARG A 256 -2.11 21.81 25.03
N ARG A 257 -2.72 20.98 24.18
CA ARG A 257 -2.58 21.09 22.69
C ARG A 257 -3.86 20.87 21.88
N ARG A 258 -5.02 21.17 22.45
CA ARG A 258 -6.29 21.13 21.68
C ARG A 258 -6.28 22.12 20.50
N ASP A 259 -5.52 23.21 20.64
CA ASP A 259 -5.40 24.28 19.64
C ASP A 259 -4.73 23.82 18.33
N ASP A 260 -3.75 22.90 18.39
CA ASP A 260 -3.07 22.38 17.19
C ASP A 260 -3.97 21.40 16.42
N GLU A 261 -4.74 20.56 17.14
CA GLU A 261 -5.70 19.62 16.55
C GLU A 261 -6.83 20.38 15.82
N GLU A 262 -7.36 21.42 16.47
CA GLU A 262 -8.41 22.26 15.92
C GLU A 262 -7.91 23.10 14.73
N ALA A 263 -6.71 23.68 14.84
CA ALA A 263 -6.10 24.44 13.75
C ALA A 263 -5.82 23.56 12.51
N VAL A 264 -5.30 22.34 12.68
CA VAL A 264 -5.05 21.43 11.55
C VAL A 264 -6.37 20.94 10.93
N SER A 265 -7.39 20.65 11.75
CA SER A 265 -8.70 20.23 11.26
C SER A 265 -9.48 21.35 10.55
N ALA A 266 -9.14 22.62 10.78
CA ALA A 266 -9.76 23.74 10.08
C ALA A 266 -9.37 23.78 8.59
N PHE A 267 -8.21 23.22 8.22
CA PHE A 267 -7.77 23.22 6.82
C PHE A 267 -8.45 22.11 6.01
N PRO A 268 -8.92 22.38 4.78
CA PRO A 268 -9.53 21.39 3.88
C PRO A 268 -8.46 20.51 3.18
N LEU A 269 -7.50 19.98 3.95
CA LEU A 269 -6.30 19.31 3.46
C LEU A 269 -5.98 18.07 4.30
N LEU A 270 -5.15 17.18 3.76
CA LEU A 270 -4.64 16.05 4.54
C LEU A 270 -3.90 16.54 5.80
N PRO A 271 -4.01 15.85 6.95
CA PRO A 271 -3.43 16.29 8.22
C PRO A 271 -1.92 16.63 8.15
N ARG A 272 -1.16 15.90 7.31
CA ARG A 272 0.26 16.19 7.05
C ARG A 272 0.52 17.58 6.47
N TYR A 273 -0.33 18.03 5.55
CA TYR A 273 -0.23 19.33 4.90
C TYR A 273 -0.81 20.44 5.78
N GLY A 274 -1.88 20.15 6.51
CA GLY A 274 -2.41 21.06 7.52
C GLY A 274 -1.37 21.38 8.60
N LYS A 275 -0.61 20.37 9.07
CA LYS A 275 0.52 20.57 10.00
C LYS A 275 1.61 21.47 9.40
N MET A 276 1.97 21.27 8.13
CA MET A 276 2.94 22.14 7.45
C MET A 276 2.46 23.59 7.43
N LEU A 277 1.18 23.84 7.15
CA LEU A 277 0.62 25.20 7.15
C LEU A 277 0.59 25.80 8.55
N ALA A 278 0.16 25.05 9.57
CA ALA A 278 0.12 25.52 10.96
C ALA A 278 1.49 26.00 11.46
N LEU A 279 2.56 25.28 11.09
CA LEU A 279 3.94 25.62 11.49
C LEU A 279 4.60 26.70 10.60
N SER A 280 4.00 27.07 9.46
CA SER A 280 4.60 27.97 8.46
C SER A 280 4.48 29.46 8.76
N HIS A 281 3.85 29.85 9.88
CA HIS A 281 3.67 31.26 10.25
C HIS A 281 4.99 32.00 10.54
N GLN A 282 6.10 31.28 10.71
CA GLN A 282 7.40 31.86 11.03
C GLN A 282 8.13 32.37 9.77
N GLN A 283 8.89 33.48 9.90
CA GLN A 283 9.89 33.94 8.92
C GLN A 283 9.37 34.13 7.47
N ASN A 284 8.10 34.53 7.30
CA ASN A 284 7.46 34.73 5.98
C ASN A 284 7.48 33.49 5.07
N LEU A 285 7.41 32.28 5.65
CA LEU A 285 7.41 31.02 4.91
C LEU A 285 6.01 30.61 4.41
N LEU A 286 4.97 31.26 4.92
CA LEU A 286 3.58 30.94 4.66
C LEU A 286 3.23 30.95 3.15
N PRO A 287 3.59 31.97 2.34
CA PRO A 287 3.28 31.96 0.90
C PRO A 287 3.93 30.78 0.15
N TYR A 288 5.20 30.49 0.45
CA TYR A 288 5.93 29.37 -0.13
C TYR A 288 5.33 28.02 0.24
N THR A 289 4.90 27.89 1.50
CA THR A 289 4.28 26.66 2.01
C THR A 289 2.92 26.45 1.35
N ILE A 290 2.12 27.50 1.20
CA ILE A 290 0.82 27.41 0.51
C ILE A 290 1.02 26.99 -0.95
N ALA A 291 1.96 27.61 -1.66
CA ALA A 291 2.27 27.25 -3.05
C ALA A 291 2.68 25.78 -3.16
N LEU A 292 3.57 25.32 -2.28
CA LEU A 292 4.04 23.93 -2.25
C LEU A 292 2.92 22.93 -1.90
N VAL A 293 2.15 23.20 -0.86
CA VAL A 293 1.03 22.35 -0.43
C VAL A 293 -0.05 22.27 -1.51
N SER A 294 -0.33 23.40 -2.17
CA SER A 294 -1.25 23.44 -3.31
C SER A 294 -0.75 22.56 -4.45
N ALA A 295 0.55 22.66 -4.77
CA ALA A 295 1.19 21.81 -5.80
C ALA A 295 1.12 20.31 -5.45
N LEU A 296 1.35 19.95 -4.19
CA LEU A 296 1.33 18.56 -3.74
C LEU A 296 -0.09 17.97 -3.65
N THR A 297 -1.09 18.82 -3.41
CA THR A 297 -2.49 18.40 -3.29
C THR A 297 -3.11 18.14 -4.66
N VAL A 298 -2.73 18.91 -5.69
CA VAL A 298 -3.26 18.75 -7.04
C VAL A 298 -2.59 17.55 -7.75
N PRO A 299 -3.36 16.59 -8.28
CA PRO A 299 -2.78 15.46 -9.00
C PRO A 299 -2.20 15.91 -10.36
N GLU A 300 -0.99 15.42 -10.67
CA GLU A 300 -0.27 15.62 -11.94
C GLU A 300 -0.14 17.09 -12.38
N VAL A 301 0.44 17.93 -11.51
CA VAL A 301 0.71 19.37 -11.80
C VAL A 301 1.58 19.59 -13.03
N MET A 302 2.59 18.73 -13.23
CA MET A 302 3.53 18.86 -14.33
C MET A 302 3.07 18.06 -15.55
N SER A 303 2.95 18.73 -16.70
CA SER A 303 2.77 18.08 -18.00
C SER A 303 4.00 18.33 -18.88
N GLY A 304 4.70 17.27 -19.31
CA GLY A 304 5.92 17.43 -20.12
C GLY A 304 6.95 16.32 -19.96
N LYS A 305 8.13 16.52 -20.55
CA LYS A 305 9.29 15.65 -20.35
C LYS A 305 9.94 15.99 -18.99
N PRO A 306 10.46 15.01 -18.23
CA PRO A 306 11.04 15.23 -16.91
C PRO A 306 12.19 16.26 -16.88
N ASP A 307 12.93 16.42 -17.98
CA ASP A 307 14.11 17.28 -18.04
C ASP A 307 13.82 18.80 -18.19
N SER A 308 12.56 19.22 -18.31
CA SER A 308 12.24 20.62 -18.63
C SER A 308 12.25 21.58 -17.44
N TRP A 309 12.38 21.07 -16.19
CA TRP A 309 12.27 21.88 -14.98
C TRP A 309 13.41 21.59 -13.97
N PRO A 310 14.68 21.81 -14.33
CA PRO A 310 15.78 21.56 -13.40
C PRO A 310 15.65 22.47 -12.17
N ALA A 311 15.80 21.90 -10.98
CA ALA A 311 16.05 22.67 -9.77
C ALA A 311 17.43 23.33 -9.91
N THR A 312 17.48 24.65 -9.73
CA THR A 312 18.73 25.43 -9.85
C THR A 312 18.98 26.24 -8.59
N GLY A 313 20.25 26.38 -8.21
CA GLY A 313 20.67 27.15 -7.04
C GLY A 313 20.05 26.66 -5.73
N HIS A 314 19.54 27.60 -4.92
CA HIS A 314 19.02 27.38 -3.57
C HIS A 314 17.82 26.42 -3.51
N THR A 315 17.06 26.30 -4.61
CA THR A 315 15.92 25.38 -4.71
C THR A 315 16.33 23.91 -4.88
N LEU A 316 17.59 23.63 -5.24
CA LEU A 316 18.12 22.25 -5.32
C LEU A 316 18.17 21.59 -3.94
N LEU A 317 18.36 22.37 -2.87
CA LEU A 317 18.35 21.87 -1.49
C LEU A 317 16.99 21.30 -1.06
N LEU A 318 15.92 21.73 -1.73
CA LEU A 318 14.54 21.27 -1.52
C LEU A 318 14.20 20.06 -2.40
N GLY A 319 15.03 19.71 -3.40
CA GLY A 319 14.75 18.60 -4.33
C GLY A 319 13.51 18.84 -5.20
N ASP A 320 12.72 17.79 -5.43
CA ASP A 320 11.47 17.85 -6.20
C ASP A 320 10.45 18.88 -5.67
N PRO A 321 10.27 19.06 -4.33
CA PRO A 321 9.53 20.19 -3.78
C PRO A 321 9.97 21.57 -4.30
N GLY A 322 11.28 21.76 -4.52
CA GLY A 322 11.81 22.99 -5.11
C GLY A 322 11.39 23.19 -6.57
N VAL A 323 11.33 22.09 -7.33
CA VAL A 323 10.82 22.10 -8.72
C VAL A 323 9.34 22.50 -8.75
N LEU A 324 8.53 21.91 -7.87
CA LEU A 324 7.10 22.24 -7.74
C LEU A 324 6.88 23.69 -7.35
N LEU A 325 7.67 24.21 -6.40
CA LEU A 325 7.58 25.59 -5.97
C LEU A 325 7.90 26.57 -7.11
N ARG A 326 8.89 26.25 -7.97
CA ARG A 326 9.16 27.06 -9.18
C ARG A 326 8.06 26.96 -10.22
N ALA A 327 7.50 25.76 -10.41
CA ALA A 327 6.40 25.55 -11.35
C ALA A 327 5.14 26.33 -10.93
N VAL A 328 4.86 26.41 -9.62
CA VAL A 328 3.72 27.14 -9.07
C VAL A 328 4.02 28.62 -8.86
N GLY A 329 5.25 29.04 -8.54
CA GLY A 329 5.62 30.46 -8.54
C GLY A 329 5.46 31.12 -9.92
N ALA A 330 5.40 30.33 -10.99
CA ALA A 330 5.05 30.79 -12.33
C ALA A 330 3.53 30.73 -12.65
N ALA A 331 2.70 30.22 -11.75
CA ALA A 331 1.27 29.97 -11.93
C ALA A 331 0.44 30.47 -10.73
N GLU A 332 -0.38 31.51 -10.97
CA GLU A 332 -1.20 32.18 -9.95
C GLU A 332 -2.10 31.23 -9.12
N PHE A 333 -2.15 31.39 -7.79
CA PHE A 333 -3.09 30.69 -6.90
C PHE A 333 -3.70 31.64 -5.85
N ALA A 334 -5.04 31.64 -5.75
CA ALA A 334 -5.79 32.57 -4.87
C ALA A 334 -6.74 31.91 -3.84
N HIS A 335 -6.95 30.58 -3.89
CA HIS A 335 -8.00 29.94 -3.07
C HIS A 335 -7.61 29.64 -1.62
N LEU A 336 -6.38 29.17 -1.35
CA LEU A 336 -5.97 28.74 0.01
C LEU A 336 -5.74 29.90 1.00
N THR A 337 -5.43 31.10 0.52
CA THR A 337 -5.11 32.26 1.36
C THR A 337 -6.29 32.73 2.20
N SER A 338 -7.50 32.67 1.62
CA SER A 338 -8.73 33.12 2.29
C SER A 338 -9.05 32.31 3.56
N GLU A 339 -8.92 30.98 3.50
CA GLU A 339 -9.18 30.08 4.64
C GLU A 339 -8.13 30.21 5.75
N ILE A 340 -6.88 30.50 5.39
CA ILE A 340 -5.79 30.68 6.35
C ILE A 340 -5.99 31.96 7.17
N ASN A 341 -6.39 33.05 6.53
CA ASN A 341 -6.66 34.33 7.19
C ASN A 341 -7.88 34.25 8.12
N LEU A 342 -8.80 33.32 7.87
CA LEU A 342 -9.94 33.04 8.74
C LEU A 342 -9.57 32.16 9.94
N SER A 343 -8.68 31.19 9.75
CA SER A 343 -8.32 30.19 10.77
C SER A 343 -7.21 30.66 11.71
N VAL A 344 -6.31 31.55 11.26
CA VAL A 344 -5.18 32.04 12.04
C VAL A 344 -5.28 33.55 12.22
N SER A 345 -5.72 33.99 13.40
CA SER A 345 -5.83 35.42 13.73
C SER A 345 -4.46 36.11 13.65
N GLY A 346 -4.31 37.07 12.74
CA GLY A 346 -3.06 37.82 12.53
C GLY A 346 -2.13 37.27 11.45
N ALA A 347 -2.50 36.18 10.75
CA ALA A 347 -1.86 35.80 9.51
C ALA A 347 -2.40 36.69 8.39
N ASP A 348 -1.66 37.73 7.99
CA ASP A 348 -1.97 38.53 6.80
C ASP A 348 -1.43 37.82 5.55
N ALA A 349 -1.98 36.62 5.25
CA ALA A 349 -1.48 35.77 4.19
C ALA A 349 -1.98 36.27 2.83
N THR A 350 -1.10 36.94 2.10
CA THR A 350 -1.29 37.31 0.70
C THR A 350 -0.25 36.56 -0.15
N ILE A 351 -0.70 35.93 -1.24
CA ILE A 351 0.22 35.32 -2.22
C ILE A 351 0.48 36.40 -3.28
N ASP A 352 1.72 36.85 -3.34
CA ASP A 352 2.21 37.69 -4.43
C ASP A 352 2.51 36.80 -5.66
N PRO A 353 1.84 37.02 -6.81
CA PRO A 353 2.14 36.31 -8.05
C PRO A 353 3.58 36.48 -8.56
N GLU A 354 4.28 37.53 -8.12
CA GLU A 354 5.68 37.80 -8.45
C GLU A 354 6.62 37.48 -7.27
N MET A 355 6.27 36.49 -6.45
CA MET A 355 7.11 36.08 -5.32
C MET A 355 8.54 35.72 -5.76
N ALA A 356 9.51 36.33 -5.09
CA ALA A 356 10.92 36.00 -5.27
C ALA A 356 11.18 34.52 -4.92
N PRO A 357 12.19 33.86 -5.52
CA PRO A 357 12.60 32.53 -5.06
C PRO A 357 13.08 32.59 -3.60
N PRO A 358 12.90 31.51 -2.81
CA PRO A 358 13.26 31.50 -1.40
C PRO A 358 14.77 31.61 -1.19
N ASP A 359 15.16 32.35 -0.16
CA ASP A 359 16.55 32.50 0.29
C ASP A 359 17.10 31.20 0.91
N ASP A 360 18.42 31.07 1.07
CA ASP A 360 19.06 29.90 1.70
C ASP A 360 18.51 29.54 3.08
N LYS A 361 18.26 30.56 3.91
CA LYS A 361 17.67 30.37 5.24
C LYS A 361 16.22 29.87 5.13
N GLN A 362 15.45 30.46 4.21
CA GLN A 362 14.05 30.07 3.98
C GLN A 362 13.96 28.66 3.39
N ALA A 363 14.82 28.29 2.44
CA ALA A 363 14.88 26.95 1.88
C ALA A 363 15.22 25.88 2.92
N ARG A 364 16.14 26.17 3.86
CA ARG A 364 16.45 25.27 4.98
C ARG A 364 15.26 25.10 5.94
N LEU A 365 14.58 26.20 6.27
CA LEU A 365 13.40 26.15 7.13
C LEU A 365 12.22 25.45 6.44
N LEU A 366 12.00 25.68 5.14
CA LEU A 366 11.00 24.95 4.35
C LEU A 366 11.32 23.45 4.33
N ARG A 367 12.59 23.06 4.25
CA ARG A 367 12.98 21.64 4.35
C ARG A 367 12.64 21.03 5.71
N GLN A 368 12.88 21.76 6.80
CA GLN A 368 12.49 21.33 8.15
C GLN A 368 10.97 21.23 8.29
N LEU A 369 10.24 22.16 7.67
CA LEU A 369 8.79 22.17 7.65
C LEU A 369 8.22 20.96 6.89
N ILE A 370 8.75 20.67 5.71
CA ILE A 370 8.40 19.47 4.93
C ILE A 370 8.67 18.20 5.74
N LEU A 371 9.83 18.14 6.41
CA LEU A 371 10.18 17.01 7.28
C LEU A 371 9.18 16.85 8.43
N SER A 372 8.66 17.95 8.98
CA SER A 372 7.66 17.89 10.06
C SER A 372 6.31 17.30 9.63
N GLY A 373 5.92 17.48 8.37
CA GLY A 373 4.69 16.92 7.78
C GLY A 373 4.87 15.54 7.14
N LEU A 374 6.10 15.19 6.76
CA LEU A 374 6.47 13.91 6.14
C LEU A 374 7.39 13.09 7.06
N ALA A 375 7.20 13.21 8.38
CA ALA A 375 8.00 12.51 9.37
C ALA A 375 7.92 10.97 9.23
N ASP A 376 6.82 10.46 8.68
CA ASP A 376 6.59 9.05 8.35
C ASP A 376 7.21 8.61 7.01
N GLN A 377 7.85 9.51 6.25
CA GLN A 377 8.40 9.26 4.90
C GLN A 377 9.86 9.68 4.79
N VAL A 378 10.69 9.20 5.73
CA VAL A 378 12.12 9.46 5.74
C VAL A 378 12.86 8.21 5.27
N ALA A 379 13.85 8.38 4.40
CA ALA A 379 14.68 7.29 3.91
C ALA A 379 16.16 7.66 3.99
N ARG A 380 16.98 6.68 4.40
CA ARG A 380 18.44 6.77 4.39
C ARG A 380 18.95 6.23 3.06
N LYS A 381 19.87 6.97 2.43
CA LYS A 381 20.61 6.44 1.28
C LYS A 381 21.57 5.36 1.77
N VAL A 382 21.47 4.17 1.21
CA VAL A 382 22.40 3.06 1.48
C VAL A 382 23.75 3.39 0.83
N GLN A 383 24.83 3.24 1.58
CA GLN A 383 26.18 3.46 1.06
C GLN A 383 26.55 2.34 0.09
N LEU A 384 27.35 2.64 -0.93
CA LEU A 384 27.75 1.66 -1.95
C LEU A 384 28.44 0.43 -1.34
N ASP A 385 29.10 0.59 -0.20
CA ASP A 385 29.78 -0.47 0.55
C ASP A 385 28.80 -1.43 1.25
N GLU A 386 27.55 -1.01 1.45
CA GLU A 386 26.45 -1.81 2.02
C GLU A 386 25.62 -2.51 0.90
N VAL A 387 25.87 -2.23 -0.38
CA VAL A 387 25.13 -2.79 -1.53
C VAL A 387 25.73 -4.13 -1.96
N LYS A 388 24.94 -5.20 -1.92
CA LYS A 388 25.37 -6.53 -2.39
C LYS A 388 25.66 -6.54 -3.90
N GLU A 389 26.75 -7.19 -4.31
CA GLU A 389 27.09 -7.38 -5.73
C GLU A 389 25.90 -7.94 -6.52
N GLY A 390 25.49 -7.23 -7.57
CA GLY A 390 24.35 -7.61 -8.42
C GLY A 390 23.05 -6.83 -8.19
N THR A 391 22.97 -5.95 -7.19
CA THR A 391 21.83 -5.03 -7.02
C THR A 391 22.15 -3.60 -7.48
N TYR A 392 21.14 -2.91 -8.01
CA TYR A 392 21.26 -1.59 -8.66
C TYR A 392 21.96 -0.56 -7.74
N HIS A 393 22.87 0.23 -8.31
CA HIS A 393 23.84 1.11 -7.62
C HIS A 393 23.27 2.19 -6.67
N HIS A 394 21.95 2.36 -6.52
CA HIS A 394 21.35 3.39 -5.67
C HIS A 394 20.08 2.85 -4.97
N GLN A 395 20.23 2.48 -3.69
CA GLN A 395 19.13 2.01 -2.85
C GLN A 395 18.84 3.02 -1.73
N PHE A 396 17.55 3.25 -1.46
CA PHE A 396 17.08 4.02 -0.33
C PHE A 396 16.31 3.08 0.59
N GLU A 397 16.67 3.06 1.87
CA GLU A 397 15.96 2.30 2.89
C GLU A 397 15.10 3.27 3.70
N GLU A 398 13.79 3.01 3.71
CA GLU A 398 12.85 3.75 4.55
C GLU A 398 13.23 3.52 6.02
N THR A 399 13.42 4.60 6.78
CA THR A 399 13.62 4.53 8.23
C THR A 399 12.27 4.38 8.91
N SER A 400 11.55 3.31 8.60
CA SER A 400 10.30 2.95 9.27
C SER A 400 10.61 1.98 10.40
N LEU A 401 10.05 2.24 11.59
CA LEU A 401 10.11 1.35 12.76
C LEU A 401 9.47 -0.03 12.52
N ALA A 402 8.80 -0.24 11.38
CA ALA A 402 8.00 -1.45 11.10
C ALA A 402 8.55 -2.37 10.00
N ASN A 403 9.57 -1.97 9.23
CA ASN A 403 10.03 -2.74 8.07
C ASN A 403 11.54 -2.97 8.07
N SER A 404 11.97 -4.17 8.46
CA SER A 404 13.15 -4.78 7.87
C SER A 404 12.70 -5.63 6.67
N ILE A 405 13.12 -5.24 5.47
CA ILE A 405 12.91 -6.03 4.25
C ILE A 405 13.70 -7.33 4.41
N CYS A 406 13.02 -8.46 4.21
CA CYS A 406 13.64 -9.77 4.30
C CYS A 406 14.79 -9.92 3.28
N GLN A 407 16.01 -10.14 3.75
CA GLN A 407 17.17 -10.41 2.91
C GLN A 407 17.60 -11.87 3.07
N THR A 408 17.11 -12.79 2.22
CA THR A 408 17.82 -14.04 1.89
C THR A 408 17.29 -14.66 0.59
N ASP A 409 18.20 -15.12 -0.27
CA ASP A 409 17.92 -15.70 -1.60
C ASP A 409 17.33 -17.14 -1.56
N ASN A 410 17.07 -17.70 -0.37
CA ASN A 410 16.70 -19.12 -0.22
C ASN A 410 15.24 -19.38 0.15
N ASN A 411 14.30 -18.50 -0.19
CA ASN A 411 12.86 -18.61 0.17
C ASN A 411 12.58 -18.76 1.68
N LEU A 412 13.60 -18.73 2.55
CA LEU A 412 13.48 -18.83 3.99
C LEU A 412 13.48 -17.44 4.61
N CYS A 413 12.41 -16.70 4.33
CA CYS A 413 12.16 -15.40 4.97
C CYS A 413 11.68 -15.59 6.41
N LEU A 414 12.62 -15.70 7.34
CA LEU A 414 12.34 -15.59 8.76
C LEU A 414 12.28 -14.10 9.11
N GLY A 415 11.08 -13.60 9.39
CA GLY A 415 10.82 -12.21 9.79
C GLY A 415 10.53 -12.14 11.29
N GLY A 416 10.71 -10.96 11.88
CA GLY A 416 10.73 -10.72 13.34
C GLY A 416 9.49 -11.11 14.17
N PHE A 417 9.39 -10.56 15.38
CA PHE A 417 8.45 -10.95 16.45
C PHE A 417 7.00 -11.32 16.01
N PRO A 418 6.33 -10.64 15.05
CA PRO A 418 5.00 -11.03 14.60
C PRO A 418 4.93 -12.39 13.87
N ARG A 419 5.96 -12.75 13.09
CA ARG A 419 6.01 -14.04 12.38
C ARG A 419 6.57 -15.14 13.29
N LEU A 420 7.48 -14.81 14.20
CA LEU A 420 7.84 -15.65 15.34
C LEU A 420 6.63 -15.98 16.21
N TYR A 421 5.81 -14.98 16.53
CA TYR A 421 4.55 -15.19 17.24
C TYR A 421 3.59 -16.10 16.46
N HIS A 422 3.44 -15.91 15.15
CA HIS A 422 2.63 -16.80 14.32
C HIS A 422 3.15 -18.25 14.32
N LEU A 423 4.47 -18.43 14.17
CA LEU A 423 5.13 -19.74 14.20
C LEU A 423 4.96 -20.40 15.57
N VAL A 424 5.15 -19.66 16.65
CA VAL A 424 4.90 -20.10 18.03
C VAL A 424 3.44 -20.52 18.21
N GLN A 425 2.48 -19.74 17.71
CA GLN A 425 1.07 -20.12 17.77
C GLN A 425 0.78 -21.40 16.98
N GLN A 426 1.39 -21.59 15.80
CA GLN A 426 1.28 -22.84 15.05
C GLN A 426 1.90 -24.03 15.80
N LEU A 427 3.10 -23.85 16.37
CA LEU A 427 3.78 -24.88 17.15
C LEU A 427 3.03 -25.25 18.43
N LEU A 428 2.36 -24.29 19.08
CA LEU A 428 1.49 -24.56 20.22
C LEU A 428 0.22 -25.32 19.82
N ILE A 429 -0.26 -25.16 18.57
CA ILE A 429 -1.37 -25.97 18.03
C ILE A 429 -0.88 -27.39 17.72
N GLU A 430 0.29 -27.53 17.10
CA GLU A 430 0.87 -28.84 16.74
C GLU A 430 1.35 -29.63 17.96
N LYS A 431 1.89 -28.93 18.96
CA LYS A 431 2.47 -29.49 20.19
C LYS A 431 1.89 -28.77 21.41
N PRO A 432 0.66 -29.11 21.84
CA PRO A 432 -0.02 -28.43 22.95
C PRO A 432 0.70 -28.61 24.30
N ASP A 433 1.53 -29.64 24.43
CA ASP A 433 2.31 -29.91 25.65
C ASP A 433 3.66 -29.20 25.70
N ALA A 434 4.05 -28.45 24.66
CA ALA A 434 5.31 -27.72 24.63
C ALA A 434 5.30 -26.56 25.64
N ILE A 435 6.47 -26.27 26.22
CA ILE A 435 6.71 -25.07 27.03
C ILE A 435 7.53 -24.14 26.16
N LEU A 436 7.08 -22.90 26.05
CA LEU A 436 7.82 -21.83 25.38
C LEU A 436 8.63 -21.07 26.44
N LEU A 437 9.95 -21.08 26.28
CA LEU A 437 10.87 -20.35 27.14
C LEU A 437 11.49 -19.21 26.33
N ASN A 438 11.44 -17.99 26.87
CA ASN A 438 12.09 -16.82 26.26
C ASN A 438 13.04 -16.22 27.29
N ALA A 439 14.33 -16.30 27.01
CA ALA A 439 15.40 -15.79 27.86
C ALA A 439 16.07 -14.53 27.27
N GLY A 440 15.51 -13.89 26.25
CA GLY A 440 16.11 -12.76 25.54
C GLY A 440 15.41 -11.41 25.72
N ASP A 441 16.01 -10.38 25.13
CA ASP A 441 15.51 -9.01 25.12
C ASP A 441 14.11 -8.89 24.48
N ASN A 442 13.21 -8.20 25.18
CA ASN A 442 11.87 -7.90 24.69
C ASN A 442 11.69 -6.38 24.52
N PHE A 443 11.18 -5.94 23.37
CA PHE A 443 10.83 -4.53 23.14
C PHE A 443 9.68 -4.10 24.08
N GLN A 444 9.80 -2.94 24.74
CA GLN A 444 8.79 -2.40 25.68
C GLN A 444 7.33 -2.42 25.15
N GLY A 445 7.12 -2.35 23.83
CA GLY A 445 5.79 -2.40 23.20
C GLY A 445 5.14 -3.80 23.08
N THR A 446 5.87 -4.90 23.31
CA THR A 446 5.33 -6.28 23.24
C THR A 446 4.87 -6.83 24.59
N TYR A 447 5.32 -6.23 25.69
CA TYR A 447 4.99 -6.64 27.06
C TYR A 447 3.48 -6.69 27.34
N CYS A 448 2.70 -5.75 26.78
CA CYS A 448 1.26 -5.66 27.01
C CYS A 448 0.43 -6.73 26.27
N LYS A 449 1.04 -7.50 25.35
CA LYS A 449 0.34 -8.51 24.54
C LYS A 449 0.66 -9.95 24.93
N LEU A 450 1.76 -10.20 25.62
CA LEU A 450 2.15 -11.52 26.10
C LEU A 450 1.58 -11.74 27.50
N LYS A 451 0.59 -12.64 27.62
CA LYS A 451 0.09 -13.12 28.92
C LYS A 451 1.04 -14.18 29.48
N ALA A 452 2.27 -13.78 29.82
CA ALA A 452 3.28 -14.67 30.38
C ALA A 452 3.81 -14.11 31.73
N PRO A 453 4.06 -14.98 32.73
CA PRO A 453 4.69 -14.56 33.97
C PRO A 453 6.15 -14.18 33.73
N VAL A 454 6.58 -13.07 34.31
CA VAL A 454 7.97 -12.59 34.24
C VAL A 454 8.73 -13.09 35.47
N LEU A 455 9.87 -13.75 35.23
CA LEU A 455 10.66 -14.37 36.28
C LEU A 455 11.98 -13.62 36.50
N VAL A 456 12.25 -13.19 37.74
CA VAL A 456 13.53 -12.58 38.15
C VAL A 456 13.80 -12.90 39.62
N ALA A 457 14.81 -13.71 39.91
CA ALA A 457 15.13 -14.22 41.25
C ALA A 457 16.22 -13.43 41.97
N ASN A 458 17.08 -12.73 41.21
CA ASN A 458 18.27 -12.06 41.73
C ASN A 458 18.12 -10.53 41.85
N MET A 459 16.89 -10.00 41.86
CA MET A 459 16.58 -8.56 41.91
C MET A 459 15.87 -8.17 43.21
N ASP A 460 16.40 -7.19 43.93
CA ASP A 460 15.80 -6.58 45.13
C ASP A 460 15.14 -5.24 44.80
N THR A 461 13.79 -5.22 44.79
CA THR A 461 12.99 -4.01 44.51
C THR A 461 12.44 -3.34 45.76
N SER A 462 13.04 -3.56 46.94
CA SER A 462 12.59 -2.93 48.19
C SER A 462 12.57 -1.39 48.13
N GLU A 463 13.43 -0.80 47.30
CA GLU A 463 13.54 0.65 47.09
C GLU A 463 12.71 1.17 45.89
N GLU A 464 12.03 0.29 45.14
CA GLU A 464 11.30 0.63 43.90
C GLU A 464 9.83 0.14 43.90
N PRO A 465 8.89 0.96 44.42
CA PRO A 465 7.46 0.62 44.50
C PRO A 465 6.81 0.33 43.14
N SER A 466 7.40 0.86 42.06
CA SER A 466 6.89 0.75 40.69
C SER A 466 7.03 -0.65 40.09
N LEU A 467 7.94 -1.48 40.62
CA LEU A 467 8.24 -2.83 40.17
C LEU A 467 7.60 -3.91 41.05
N GLN A 468 7.09 -3.54 42.22
CA GLN A 468 6.49 -4.45 43.17
C GLN A 468 5.23 -5.12 42.59
N GLY A 469 5.20 -6.46 42.59
CA GLY A 469 4.09 -7.27 42.07
C GLY A 469 4.05 -7.46 40.54
N LYS A 470 5.06 -6.99 39.79
CA LYS A 470 5.15 -7.17 38.33
C LYS A 470 5.97 -8.40 37.89
N TYR A 471 6.71 -9.01 38.80
CA TYR A 471 7.57 -10.17 38.55
C TYR A 471 7.49 -11.13 39.74
N GLN A 472 7.99 -12.36 39.55
CA GLN A 472 8.13 -13.35 40.62
C GLN A 472 9.48 -14.08 40.51
N PRO A 473 10.07 -14.61 41.59
CA PRO A 473 11.39 -15.25 41.51
C PRO A 473 11.41 -16.55 40.69
N SER A 474 10.40 -17.39 40.90
CA SER A 474 10.33 -18.73 40.32
C SER A 474 8.88 -19.18 40.07
N LEU A 475 8.71 -20.18 39.19
CA LEU A 475 7.41 -20.76 38.84
C LEU A 475 7.50 -22.28 38.77
N VAL A 476 6.44 -22.98 39.17
CA VAL A 476 6.28 -24.43 38.91
C VAL A 476 5.22 -24.63 37.83
N VAL A 477 5.57 -25.34 36.78
CA VAL A 477 4.67 -25.72 35.68
C VAL A 477 4.57 -27.24 35.62
N GLU A 478 3.36 -27.77 35.59
CA GLU A 478 3.14 -29.21 35.43
C GLU A 478 2.86 -29.54 33.95
N ARG A 479 3.62 -30.50 33.38
CA ARG A 479 3.42 -31.02 32.03
C ARG A 479 3.62 -32.53 32.02
N LYS A 480 2.65 -33.26 31.45
CA LYS A 480 2.66 -34.73 31.37
C LYS A 480 2.98 -35.43 32.72
N GLY A 481 2.48 -34.87 33.83
CA GLY A 481 2.68 -35.41 35.18
C GLY A 481 4.06 -35.15 35.79
N ARG A 482 4.92 -34.35 35.14
CA ARG A 482 6.19 -33.86 35.70
C ARG A 482 6.06 -32.41 36.12
N LYS A 483 6.59 -32.07 37.30
CA LYS A 483 6.65 -30.71 37.81
C LYS A 483 7.98 -30.08 37.42
N ILE A 484 7.93 -29.00 36.66
CA ILE A 484 9.09 -28.29 36.14
C ILE A 484 9.19 -26.96 36.89
N GLY A 485 10.27 -26.76 37.63
CA GLY A 485 10.61 -25.50 38.27
C GLY A 485 11.38 -24.61 37.29
N ILE A 486 10.98 -23.34 37.18
CA ILE A 486 11.62 -22.35 36.31
C ILE A 486 12.09 -21.18 37.18
N ILE A 487 13.36 -20.81 37.05
CA ILE A 487 14.01 -19.70 37.77
C ILE A 487 14.45 -18.66 36.73
N GLY A 488 14.26 -17.36 36.99
CA GLY A 488 14.74 -16.29 36.11
C GLY A 488 15.93 -15.54 36.70
N LEU A 489 16.95 -15.23 35.90
CA LEU A 489 18.13 -14.47 36.29
C LEU A 489 18.41 -13.35 35.28
N ILE A 490 18.88 -12.21 35.75
CA ILE A 490 19.24 -11.06 34.91
C ILE A 490 20.60 -10.48 35.30
N THR A 491 21.33 -9.91 34.34
CA THR A 491 22.55 -9.14 34.61
C THR A 491 22.29 -7.91 35.48
N GLU A 492 23.31 -7.46 36.21
CA GLU A 492 23.26 -6.24 37.01
C GLU A 492 22.98 -5.01 36.13
N ASP A 493 22.08 -4.14 36.59
CA ASP A 493 21.77 -2.83 35.99
C ASP A 493 21.88 -1.73 37.06
N ASN A 494 22.29 -0.53 36.67
CA ASN A 494 22.68 0.58 37.55
C ASN A 494 21.53 1.17 38.41
N LYS A 495 20.32 0.63 38.31
CA LYS A 495 19.10 1.19 38.93
C LYS A 495 18.55 0.37 40.08
N VAL A 496 18.92 -0.91 40.20
CA VAL A 496 18.36 -1.83 41.21
C VAL A 496 19.49 -2.64 41.84
N LYS A 497 19.34 -3.03 43.10
CA LYS A 497 20.31 -3.91 43.77
C LYS A 497 20.09 -5.35 43.31
N PHE A 498 21.16 -6.00 42.87
CA PHE A 498 21.16 -7.39 42.45
C PHE A 498 21.93 -8.25 43.45
N THR A 499 21.50 -9.49 43.60
CA THR A 499 22.19 -10.52 44.39
C THR A 499 22.96 -11.45 43.45
N ASP A 500 23.95 -12.16 43.99
CA ASP A 500 24.73 -13.12 43.22
C ASP A 500 23.82 -14.15 42.50
N PRO A 501 23.95 -14.32 41.18
CA PRO A 501 23.11 -15.25 40.41
C PRO A 501 23.17 -16.70 40.92
N GLY A 502 24.33 -17.15 41.41
CA GLY A 502 24.53 -18.49 41.96
C GLY A 502 23.80 -18.70 43.28
N ASP A 503 23.94 -17.76 44.21
CA ASP A 503 23.24 -17.79 45.50
C ASP A 503 21.71 -17.71 45.32
N ALA A 504 21.25 -16.85 44.40
CA ALA A 504 19.83 -16.75 44.06
C ALA A 504 19.29 -18.07 43.46
N THR A 505 20.05 -18.70 42.57
CA THR A 505 19.69 -19.98 41.96
C THR A 505 19.60 -21.09 43.00
N LYS A 506 20.60 -21.20 43.89
CA LYS A 506 20.61 -22.21 44.96
C LYS A 506 19.41 -22.07 45.89
N ARG A 507 19.09 -20.83 46.30
CA ARG A 507 17.96 -20.53 47.19
C ARG A 507 16.62 -20.94 46.56
N GLU A 508 16.37 -20.56 45.31
CA GLU A 508 15.12 -20.89 44.62
C GLU A 508 15.04 -22.37 44.21
N ALA A 509 16.15 -23.00 43.79
CA ALA A 509 16.17 -24.41 43.43
C ALA A 509 15.82 -25.32 44.62
N LEU A 510 16.32 -25.01 45.83
CA LEU A 510 15.94 -25.72 47.05
C LEU A 510 14.45 -25.55 47.37
N ALA A 511 13.91 -24.33 47.20
CA ALA A 511 12.49 -24.06 47.41
C ALA A 511 11.60 -24.80 46.39
N LEU A 512 12.03 -24.91 45.13
CA LEU A 512 11.31 -25.64 44.08
C LEU A 512 11.39 -27.16 44.28
N LYS A 513 12.56 -27.69 44.68
CA LYS A 513 12.70 -29.10 45.07
C LYS A 513 11.80 -29.45 46.26
N GLY A 514 11.69 -28.54 47.25
CA GLY A 514 10.74 -28.68 48.37
C GLY A 514 9.26 -28.71 47.94
N LYS A 515 8.92 -28.08 46.82
CA LYS A 515 7.57 -28.12 46.20
C LYS A 515 7.36 -29.36 45.30
N GLY A 516 8.34 -30.24 45.22
CA GLY A 516 8.32 -31.47 44.44
C GLY A 516 8.56 -31.26 42.94
N ALA A 517 9.36 -30.27 42.54
CA ALA A 517 9.80 -30.14 41.15
C ALA A 517 10.80 -31.26 40.79
N ASP A 518 10.54 -31.95 39.68
CA ASP A 518 11.35 -33.04 39.13
C ASP A 518 12.51 -32.53 38.27
N ILE A 519 12.34 -31.34 37.67
CA ILE A 519 13.29 -30.71 36.73
C ILE A 519 13.39 -29.22 37.07
N ILE A 520 14.60 -28.69 37.16
CA ILE A 520 14.90 -27.27 37.37
C ILE A 520 15.51 -26.66 36.10
N ILE A 521 14.83 -25.67 35.55
CA ILE A 521 15.25 -24.89 34.39
C ILE A 521 15.58 -23.46 34.84
N VAL A 522 16.75 -22.97 34.45
CA VAL A 522 17.19 -21.60 34.69
C VAL A 522 17.11 -20.81 33.39
N LEU A 523 16.32 -19.74 33.37
CA LEU A 523 16.29 -18.73 32.30
C LEU A 523 17.28 -17.63 32.66
N SER A 524 18.40 -17.57 31.94
CA SER A 524 19.49 -16.65 32.26
C SER A 524 19.65 -15.55 31.21
N HIS A 525 19.70 -14.32 31.69
CA HIS A 525 20.14 -13.15 30.94
C HIS A 525 21.42 -12.55 31.56
N CYS A 526 22.30 -13.40 32.10
CA CYS A 526 23.57 -13.01 32.73
C CYS A 526 24.80 -13.16 31.81
N GLY A 527 24.65 -13.84 30.66
CA GLY A 527 25.70 -14.02 29.66
C GLY A 527 26.38 -15.39 29.72
N LEU A 528 26.92 -15.83 28.58
CA LEU A 528 27.44 -17.18 28.37
C LEU A 528 28.52 -17.60 29.37
N ASP A 529 29.42 -16.69 29.76
CA ASP A 529 30.49 -17.00 30.71
C ASP A 529 29.95 -17.24 32.12
N VAL A 530 28.97 -16.44 32.56
CA VAL A 530 28.29 -16.60 33.85
C VAL A 530 27.48 -17.90 33.84
N ASP A 531 26.81 -18.21 32.73
CA ASP A 531 26.02 -19.43 32.59
C ASP A 531 26.89 -20.69 32.62
N ARG A 532 28.07 -20.65 32.00
CA ARG A 532 29.09 -21.71 32.10
C ARG A 532 29.58 -21.89 33.53
N GLN A 533 29.76 -20.80 34.27
CA GLN A 533 30.15 -20.87 35.68
C GLN A 533 29.02 -21.45 36.54
N LEU A 534 27.78 -21.02 36.34
CA LEU A 534 26.60 -21.59 37.00
C LEU A 534 26.45 -23.08 36.75
N ALA A 535 26.65 -23.52 35.50
CA ALA A 535 26.63 -24.93 35.14
C ALA A 535 27.72 -25.76 35.84
N ARG A 536 28.91 -25.19 36.08
CA ARG A 536 30.02 -25.87 36.76
C ARG A 536 29.79 -25.94 38.27
N ASP A 537 29.56 -24.79 38.89
CA ASP A 537 29.58 -24.64 40.35
C ASP A 537 28.25 -25.07 41.01
N TYR A 538 27.14 -25.02 40.25
CA TYR A 538 25.77 -25.27 40.74
C TYR A 538 25.04 -26.41 40.00
N SER A 539 25.77 -27.25 39.25
CA SER A 539 25.25 -28.44 38.53
C SER A 539 24.29 -29.31 39.36
N GLN A 540 24.58 -29.51 40.65
CA GLN A 540 23.74 -30.31 41.57
C GLN A 540 22.30 -29.76 41.77
N TYR A 541 22.05 -28.51 41.40
CA TYR A 541 20.76 -27.83 41.57
C TYR A 541 20.03 -27.53 40.26
N ILE A 542 20.70 -27.66 39.12
CA ILE A 542 20.22 -27.18 37.81
C ILE A 542 20.30 -28.32 36.79
N ASP A 543 19.19 -28.60 36.12
CA ASP A 543 19.16 -29.61 35.05
C ASP A 543 19.37 -28.96 33.67
N VAL A 544 18.79 -27.78 33.45
CA VAL A 544 18.86 -27.06 32.18
C VAL A 544 19.06 -25.57 32.39
N ILE A 545 19.94 -24.95 31.62
CA ILE A 545 20.08 -23.49 31.54
C ILE A 545 19.72 -23.06 30.12
N VAL A 546 18.83 -22.08 30.00
CA VAL A 546 18.47 -21.40 28.75
C VAL A 546 19.01 -19.97 28.81
N GLY A 547 20.08 -19.71 28.07
CA GLY A 547 20.76 -18.41 28.03
C GLY A 547 20.18 -17.46 26.99
N GLY A 548 20.34 -16.15 27.19
CA GLY A 548 19.89 -15.20 26.18
C GLY A 548 20.49 -13.78 26.16
N HIS A 549 21.64 -13.55 26.80
CA HIS A 549 22.25 -12.22 26.88
C HIS A 549 23.38 -11.94 25.87
N THR A 550 24.28 -12.90 25.63
CA THR A 550 25.52 -12.68 24.87
C THR A 550 25.37 -12.79 23.36
N HIS A 551 24.20 -13.19 22.85
CA HIS A 551 23.90 -13.37 21.42
C HIS A 551 24.82 -14.37 20.69
N SER A 552 25.62 -15.15 21.44
CA SER A 552 26.56 -16.16 20.95
C SER A 552 25.84 -17.24 20.12
N LEU A 553 26.29 -17.47 18.89
CA LEU A 553 25.73 -18.53 18.04
C LEU A 553 26.36 -19.87 18.39
N LEU A 554 25.55 -20.81 18.88
CA LEU A 554 25.96 -22.20 19.09
C LEU A 554 25.30 -23.09 18.04
N TRP A 555 26.10 -23.85 17.27
CA TRP A 555 25.58 -24.61 16.12
C TRP A 555 26.48 -25.80 15.76
N ASN A 556 25.85 -26.94 15.39
CA ASN A 556 26.58 -28.16 15.00
C ASN A 556 26.67 -28.39 13.48
N GLY A 557 26.05 -27.53 12.65
CA GLY A 557 25.93 -27.71 11.20
C GLY A 557 26.64 -26.64 10.37
N GLU A 558 26.37 -26.62 9.05
CA GLU A 558 26.78 -25.49 8.19
C GLU A 558 25.95 -24.24 8.54
N VAL A 559 26.64 -23.11 8.73
CA VAL A 559 26.02 -21.86 9.20
C VAL A 559 25.42 -21.12 8.01
N PRO A 560 24.11 -20.82 8.01
CA PRO A 560 23.48 -20.13 6.88
C PRO A 560 23.92 -18.66 6.70
N THR A 561 24.45 -18.03 7.75
CA THR A 561 24.59 -16.57 7.85
C THR A 561 26.02 -16.04 7.97
N GLY A 562 27.05 -16.90 7.89
CA GLY A 562 28.45 -16.45 7.99
C GLY A 562 28.85 -15.88 9.36
N GLU A 563 27.99 -15.97 10.37
CA GLU A 563 28.30 -15.63 11.76
C GLU A 563 29.32 -16.63 12.34
N PRO A 564 30.28 -16.18 13.16
CA PRO A 564 31.22 -17.07 13.82
C PRO A 564 30.48 -17.94 14.86
N VAL A 565 30.65 -19.26 14.77
CA VAL A 565 30.09 -20.21 15.74
C VAL A 565 31.01 -20.28 16.95
N GLU A 566 30.47 -19.99 18.13
CA GLU A 566 31.23 -19.98 19.38
C GLU A 566 31.31 -21.35 20.05
N GLY A 567 30.48 -22.32 19.62
CA GLY A 567 30.52 -23.68 20.13
C GLY A 567 29.39 -24.58 19.63
N PRO A 568 29.38 -25.85 20.06
CA PRO A 568 28.33 -26.81 19.69
C PRO A 568 27.00 -26.51 20.40
N TYR A 569 25.87 -26.89 19.80
CA TYR A 569 24.54 -26.79 20.41
C TYR A 569 23.82 -28.15 20.41
N PRO A 570 23.31 -28.64 21.54
CA PRO A 570 23.43 -28.08 22.90
C PRO A 570 24.85 -28.25 23.47
N VAL A 571 25.25 -27.40 24.42
CA VAL A 571 26.50 -27.61 25.17
C VAL A 571 26.20 -28.50 26.36
N VAL A 572 26.92 -29.61 26.48
CA VAL A 572 26.79 -30.53 27.62
C VAL A 572 28.04 -30.37 28.49
N HIS A 573 27.87 -29.98 29.75
CA HIS A 573 28.94 -29.98 30.74
C HIS A 573 28.95 -31.31 31.49
N GLU A 574 30.13 -31.80 31.90
CA GLU A 574 30.38 -33.13 32.51
C GLU A 574 29.70 -33.38 33.89
N GLY A 575 28.65 -32.63 34.24
CA GLY A 575 27.92 -32.72 35.51
C GLY A 575 26.40 -32.75 35.35
N ASP A 576 25.87 -33.49 34.37
CA ASP A 576 24.44 -33.69 34.07
C ASP A 576 23.61 -32.45 33.65
N ALA A 577 24.15 -31.23 33.75
CA ALA A 577 23.48 -30.00 33.32
C ALA A 577 23.61 -29.75 31.80
N ILE A 578 22.48 -29.53 31.13
CA ILE A 578 22.40 -29.22 29.69
C ILE A 578 22.26 -27.71 29.49
N PHE A 579 23.14 -27.13 28.68
CA PHE A 579 23.12 -25.72 28.34
C PHE A 579 22.56 -25.51 26.92
N LEU A 580 21.51 -24.70 26.84
CA LEU A 580 20.81 -24.34 25.61
C LEU A 580 20.91 -22.82 25.39
N ASP A 581 21.79 -22.39 24.49
CA ASP A 581 21.82 -21.00 23.99
C ASP A 581 21.16 -20.90 22.61
N ARG A 582 21.31 -19.77 21.94
CA ARG A 582 20.78 -19.51 20.59
C ARG A 582 21.13 -20.60 19.57
N ALA A 583 20.10 -21.29 19.06
CA ALA A 583 20.20 -22.28 17.97
C ALA A 583 19.85 -21.73 16.58
N ILE A 584 19.25 -20.53 16.49
CA ILE A 584 18.76 -19.92 15.24
C ILE A 584 19.23 -18.46 15.16
N PRO A 585 19.56 -17.93 13.96
CA PRO A 585 20.05 -16.56 13.79
C PRO A 585 19.12 -15.41 14.21
N GLU A 586 17.97 -15.60 14.87
CA GLU A 586 17.22 -14.52 15.53
C GLU A 586 16.35 -15.05 16.69
N GLY A 587 16.74 -14.74 17.94
CA GLY A 587 15.91 -14.91 19.15
C GLY A 587 16.25 -16.12 20.05
N ASN A 588 16.29 -15.88 21.37
CA ASN A 588 16.54 -16.90 22.40
C ASN A 588 15.22 -17.53 22.87
N ILE A 589 14.57 -18.22 21.93
CA ILE A 589 13.30 -18.90 22.16
C ILE A 589 13.51 -20.41 22.04
N VAL A 590 13.36 -21.11 23.17
CA VAL A 590 13.49 -22.57 23.30
C VAL A 590 12.13 -23.20 23.56
#